data_AF-A0A4Y2MGN0-F1
#
_entry.id   AF-A0A4Y2MGN0-F1
#
_cell.length_a   1.000
_cell.length_b   1.000
_cell.length_c   1.000
_cell.angle_alpha   90.00
_cell.angle_beta   90.00
_cell.angle_gamma   90.00
#
_symmetry.space_group_name_H-M   'P 1'
#
loop_
_entity.id
_entity.type
_entity.pdbx_description
1 polymer ?
#
loop_
_entity_poly.entity_id
_entity_poly.type
_entity_poly.pdbx_seq_one_letter_code
_entity_poly.pdbx_strand_id
1 'polypeptide(L)' 'MAWPPRSQDITLLDFYLWSYVKQHVYSAHINDINHLKQRITDIIHSVTPEVLTRVWEELDYRLVVCRATNGADIELR' A
#
# COMPACT_ATOMS: atom_id res chain seq x y z
N MET A 1 -8.05 -3.88 -22.87
CA MET A 1 -8.52 -4.35 -21.55
C MET A 1 -9.16 -3.16 -20.86
N ALA A 2 -10.47 -3.24 -20.59
CA ALA A 2 -11.21 -2.19 -19.88
C ALA A 2 -11.48 -2.70 -18.47
N TRP A 3 -10.95 -2.01 -17.45
CA TRP A 3 -11.17 -2.36 -16.05
C TRP A 3 -12.57 -1.95 -15.59
N PRO A 4 -13.24 -2.76 -14.75
CA PRO A 4 -14.57 -2.44 -14.27
C PRO A 4 -14.52 -1.24 -13.32
N PRO A 5 -15.55 -0.37 -13.31
CA PRO A 5 -15.67 0.68 -12.32
C PRO A 5 -15.76 0.05 -10.91
N ARG A 6 -14.91 0.50 -9.98
CA ARG A 6 -14.70 -0.05 -8.61
C ARG A 6 -13.83 -1.30 -8.53
N SER A 7 -12.68 -1.32 -9.21
CA SER A 7 -11.63 -2.30 -8.88
C SER A 7 -11.13 -2.05 -7.45
N GLN A 8 -11.64 -2.83 -6.51
CA GLN A 8 -11.15 -2.88 -5.12
C GLN A 8 -9.67 -3.25 -5.09
N ASP A 9 -9.18 -4.02 -6.07
CA ASP A 9 -7.81 -4.54 -6.09
C ASP A 9 -6.76 -3.44 -6.33
N ILE A 10 -7.01 -2.54 -7.30
CA ILE A 10 -6.16 -1.36 -7.52
C ILE A 10 -6.26 -0.42 -6.32
N THR A 11 -7.47 -0.25 -5.78
CA THR A 11 -7.70 0.55 -4.56
C THR A 11 -6.96 -0.02 -3.35
N LEU A 12 -6.84 -1.35 -3.24
CA LEU A 12 -6.14 -2.05 -2.16
C LEU A 12 -4.62 -1.89 -2.29
N LEU A 13 -4.07 -2.00 -3.50
CA LEU A 13 -2.65 -1.76 -3.75
C LEU A 13 -2.29 -0.29 -3.46
N ASP A 14 -3.09 0.66 -3.95
CA ASP A 14 -2.94 2.09 -3.65
C ASP A 14 -3.07 2.34 -2.14
N PHE A 15 -4.02 1.71 -1.45
CA PHE A 15 -4.19 1.83 -0.02
C PHE A 15 -2.99 1.26 0.76
N TYR A 16 -2.45 0.12 0.33
CA TYR A 16 -1.33 -0.53 1.00
C TYR A 16 -0.03 0.24 0.80
N LEU A 17 0.30 0.62 -0.44
CA LEU A 17 1.46 1.44 -0.74
C LEU A 17 1.38 2.78 -0.01
N TRP A 18 0.20 3.41 -0.01
CA TRP A 18 -0.02 4.64 0.73
C TRP A 18 0.13 4.48 2.25
N SER A 19 -0.34 3.35 2.80
CA SER A 19 -0.18 3.02 4.23
C SER A 19 1.30 2.82 4.58
N TYR A 20 2.05 2.10 3.74
CA TYR A 20 3.50 1.91 3.89
C TYR A 20 4.25 3.24 3.85
N VAL A 21 3.98 4.08 2.85
CA VAL A 21 4.62 5.40 2.72
C VAL A 21 4.28 6.27 3.93
N LYS A 22 3.02 6.32 4.38
CA LYS A 22 2.63 7.06 5.57
C LYS A 22 3.36 6.58 6.82
N GLN A 23 3.38 5.27 7.07
CA GLN A 23 4.04 4.70 8.24
C GLN A 23 5.53 5.09 8.28
N HIS A 24 6.22 5.06 7.14
CA HIS A 24 7.63 5.40 7.08
C HIS A 24 7.92 6.90 7.08
N VAL A 25 7.09 7.71 6.43
CA VAL A 25 7.21 9.18 6.47
C VAL A 25 7.00 9.69 7.89
N TYR A 26 5.98 9.20 8.60
CA TYR A 26 5.66 9.64 9.96
C TYR A 26 6.38 8.88 11.07
N SER A 27 7.28 7.95 10.74
CA SER A 27 8.09 7.21 11.71
C SER A 27 9.02 8.09 12.55
N ALA A 28 9.34 9.31 12.10
CA ALA A 28 10.05 10.29 12.89
C ALA A 28 9.42 11.68 12.78
N HIS A 29 9.82 12.55 13.69
CA HIS A 29 9.30 13.90 13.76
C HIS A 29 9.67 14.73 12.53
N ILE A 30 8.68 15.45 12.00
CA ILE A 30 8.81 16.29 10.82
C ILE A 30 8.77 17.75 11.26
N ASN A 31 9.89 18.45 11.05
CA ASN A 31 10.09 19.81 11.53
C ASN A 31 9.58 20.88 10.56
N ASP A 32 9.57 20.59 9.26
CA ASP A 32 9.20 21.55 8.21
C ASP A 32 8.77 20.84 6.91
N ILE A 33 8.21 21.62 5.98
CA ILE A 33 7.68 21.13 4.70
C ILE A 33 8.78 20.58 3.78
N ASN A 34 10.00 21.15 3.79
CA ASN A 34 11.10 20.66 2.97
C ASN A 34 11.59 19.31 3.50
N HIS A 35 11.70 19.16 4.82
CA HIS A 35 12.01 17.88 5.45
C HIS A 35 10.94 16.82 5.11
N LEU A 36 9.65 17.17 5.13
CA LEU A 36 8.57 16.27 4.69
C LEU A 36 8.76 15.83 3.23
N LYS A 37 8.99 16.78 2.31
CA LYS A 37 9.18 16.50 0.88
C LYS A 37 10.37 15.59 0.65
N GLN A 38 11.50 15.90 1.28
CA GLN A 38 12.72 15.11 1.15
C GLN A 38 12.51 13.69 1.67
N ARG A 39 11.83 13.54 2.82
CA ARG A 39 11.53 12.23 3.39
C ARG A 39 10.59 11.40 2.52
N ILE A 40 9.57 12.01 1.92
CA ILE A 40 8.71 11.32 0.93
C ILE A 40 9.57 10.83 -0.24
N THR A 41 10.43 11.68 -0.81
CA THR A 41 11.33 11.31 -1.90
C THR A 41 12.26 10.16 -1.51
N ASP A 42 12.88 10.23 -0.34
CA ASP A 42 13.78 9.20 0.17
C ASP A 42 13.07 7.87 0.37
N ILE A 43 11.85 7.88 0.95
CA ILE A 43 11.06 6.67 1.12
C ILE A 43 10.67 6.07 -0.23
N ILE A 44 10.23 6.89 -1.19
CA ILE A 44 9.90 6.41 -2.55
C ILE A 44 11.14 5.82 -3.24
N HIS A 45 12.31 6.45 -3.12
CA HIS A 45 13.57 5.91 -3.66
C HIS A 45 14.04 4.65 -2.92
N SER A 46 13.68 4.49 -1.64
CA SER A 46 13.97 3.29 -0.86
C SER A 46 13.03 2.10 -1.15
N VAL A 47 11.96 2.31 -1.93
CA VAL A 47 11.09 1.23 -2.38
C VAL A 47 11.86 0.36 -3.36
N THR A 48 12.50 -0.68 -2.84
CA THR A 48 13.19 -1.69 -3.64
C THR A 48 12.20 -2.71 -4.21
N PRO A 49 12.60 -3.50 -5.22
CA PRO A 49 11.81 -4.61 -5.72
C PRO A 49 11.36 -5.56 -4.59
N GLU A 50 12.18 -5.78 -3.56
CA GLU A 50 11.83 -6.62 -2.40
C GLU A 50 10.68 -6.05 -1.56
N VAL A 51 10.62 -4.73 -1.37
CA VAL A 51 9.48 -4.07 -0.71
C VAL A 51 8.22 -4.27 -1.54
N LEU A 52 8.32 -4.11 -2.86
CA LEU A 52 7.21 -4.36 -3.77
C LEU A 52 6.77 -5.83 -3.74
N THR A 53 7.69 -6.79 -3.69
CA THR A 53 7.36 -8.22 -3.58
C THR A 53 6.53 -8.50 -2.34
N ARG A 54 6.89 -7.96 -1.17
CA ARG A 54 6.10 -8.13 0.06
C ARG A 54 4.71 -7.53 -0.04
N VAL A 55 4.58 -6.36 -0.67
CA VAL A 55 3.29 -5.71 -0.94
C VAL A 55 2.44 -6.61 -1.86
N TRP A 56 3.05 -7.20 -2.88
CA TRP A 56 2.40 -8.12 -3.81
C TRP A 56 1.99 -9.44 -3.15
N GLU A 57 2.80 -10.00 -2.26
CA GLU A 57 2.48 -11.23 -1.50
C GLU A 57 1.28 -11.01 -0.57
N GLU A 58 1.25 -9.89 0.15
CA GLU A 58 0.12 -9.53 1.01
C GLU A 58 -1.16 -9.27 0.20
N LEU A 59 -1.03 -8.66 -0.98
CA LEU A 59 -2.16 -8.48 -1.91
C LEU A 59 -2.66 -9.84 -2.44
N ASP A 60 -1.76 -10.72 -2.86
CA ASP A 60 -2.12 -12.06 -3.35
C ASP A 60 -2.82 -12.88 -2.27
N TYR A 61 -2.31 -12.83 -1.03
CA TYR A 61 -2.96 -13.44 0.13
C TYR A 61 -4.39 -12.90 0.33
N ARG A 62 -4.57 -11.57 0.31
CA ARG A 62 -5.89 -10.95 0.43
C ARG A 62 -6.82 -11.31 -0.72
N LEU A 63 -6.32 -11.41 -1.94
CA LEU A 63 -7.09 -11.83 -3.11
C LEU A 63 -7.57 -13.28 -2.97
N VAL A 64 -6.68 -14.18 -2.52
CA VAL A 64 -7.02 -15.58 -2.24
C VAL A 64 -8.10 -15.66 -1.17
N VAL A 65 -7.95 -14.88 -0.10
CA VAL A 65 -8.91 -14.83 1.01
C VAL A 65 -10.26 -14.24 0.57
N CYS A 66 -10.30 -13.09 -0.13
CA CYS A 66 -11.52 -12.49 -0.68
C CYS A 66 -12.25 -13.44 -1.64
N ARG A 67 -11.51 -14.19 -2.46
CA ARG A 67 -12.08 -15.23 -3.34
C ARG A 67 -12.69 -16.36 -2.53
N ALA A 68 -12.03 -16.80 -1.46
CA ALA A 68 -12.53 -17.84 -0.57
C ALA A 68 -13.77 -17.41 0.22
N THR A 69 -13.91 -16.12 0.54
CA THR A 69 -15.08 -15.54 1.21
C THR A 69 -16.14 -15.01 0.26
N ASN A 70 -16.03 -15.29 -1.04
CA ASN A 70 -17.01 -14.91 -2.06
C ASN A 70 -17.29 -13.39 -2.11
N GLY A 71 -16.29 -12.57 -1.75
CA GLY A 71 -16.40 -11.11 -1.73
C GLY A 71 -17.00 -10.51 -0.44
N ALA A 72 -17.14 -11.29 0.63
CA ALA A 72 -17.47 -10.72 1.94
C ALA A 72 -16.29 -9.93 2.50
N ASP A 73 -16.57 -8.69 2.93
CA ASP A 73 -15.59 -7.76 3.52
C ASP A 73 -14.98 -8.38 4.77
N ILE A 74 -13.66 -8.56 4.79
CA ILE A 74 -12.95 -9.10 5.95
C ILE A 74 -12.18 -7.96 6.59
N GLU A 75 -12.76 -7.42 7.66
CA GLU A 75 -12.08 -6.49 8.54
C GLU A 75 -11.14 -7.30 9.45
N LEU A 76 -9.84 -7.33 9.12
CA LEU A 76 -8.81 -7.90 9.99
C LEU A 76 -8.40 -6.84 11.03
N ARG A 77 -8.71 -7.13 12.29
CA ARG A 77 -8.35 -6.35 13.50
C ARG A 77 -6.88 -6.45 13.85
#